data_AF-D7F2P3-F1
#
_entry.id   AF-D7F2P3-F1
#
_cell.length_a   1.000
_cell.length_b   1.000
_cell.length_c   1.000
_cell.angle_alpha   90.00
_cell.angle_beta   90.00
_cell.angle_gamma   90.00
#
_symmetry.space_group_name_H-M   'P 1'
#
loop_
_entity.id
_entity.type
_entity.pdbx_description
1 polymer ?
#
loop_
_entity_poly.entity_id
_entity_poly.type
_entity_poly.pdbx_seq_one_letter_code
_entity_poly.pdbx_strand_id
1 'polypeptide(L)' 'PLTTESAMKKIEDNNTLVFIVHSLANKYHIKSAVKKLYEIDVARVNTLHRPDGLKKAFVKLAPDYDALDVANKIGII' A
#
# COMPACT_ATOMS: atom_id res chain seq x y z
N PRO A 1 -5.29 5.35 3.01
CA PRO A 1 -4.33 4.40 3.63
C PRO A 1 -5.04 3.65 4.77
N LEU A 2 -4.75 2.37 5.00
CA LEU A 2 -5.40 1.59 6.06
C LEU A 2 -4.51 1.51 7.30
N THR A 3 -5.00 2.00 8.44
CA THR A 3 -4.23 2.20 9.68
C THR A 3 -4.56 1.19 10.77
N THR A 4 -4.93 -0.04 10.40
CA THR A 4 -5.21 -1.12 11.38
C THR A 4 -3.92 -1.66 11.98
N GLU A 5 -3.96 -2.22 13.19
CA GLU A 5 -2.78 -2.88 13.82
C GLU A 5 -2.11 -3.91 12.91
N SER A 6 -2.91 -4.73 12.21
CA SER A 6 -2.39 -5.71 11.24
C SER A 6 -1.72 -5.06 10.02
N ALA A 7 -2.11 -3.83 9.67
CA ALA A 7 -1.49 -3.08 8.59
C ALA A 7 -0.19 -2.45 9.06
N MET A 8 -0.16 -1.89 10.26
CA MET A 8 1.04 -1.34 10.89
C MET A 8 2.16 -2.39 10.97
N LYS A 9 1.85 -3.61 11.43
CA LYS A 9 2.82 -4.72 11.44
C LYS A 9 3.39 -5.03 10.04
N LYS A 10 2.59 -4.91 8.98
CA LYS A 10 3.07 -5.15 7.60
C LYS A 10 3.98 -4.04 7.08
N ILE A 11 3.81 -2.82 7.58
CA ILE A 11 4.70 -1.69 7.26
C ILE A 11 6.08 -1.99 7.86
N GLU A 12 6.12 -2.39 9.14
CA GLU A 12 7.34 -2.72 9.87
C GLU A 12 8.04 -3.99 9.35
N ASP A 13 7.33 -5.13 9.30
CA ASP A 13 7.96 -6.44 9.06
C ASP A 13 8.25 -6.73 7.58
N ASN A 14 7.48 -6.13 6.67
CA ASN A 14 7.47 -6.54 5.27
C ASN A 14 7.68 -5.41 4.27
N ASN A 15 7.96 -4.19 4.75
CA ASN A 15 8.10 -3.01 3.91
C ASN A 15 6.91 -2.86 2.93
N THR A 16 5.70 -3.02 3.47
CA THR A 16 4.46 -3.11 2.69
C THR A 16 3.41 -2.15 3.20
N LEU A 17 3.00 -1.21 2.34
CA LEU A 17 1.90 -0.29 2.60
C LEU A 17 0.55 -0.93 2.27
N VAL A 18 -0.45 -0.66 3.09
CA VAL A 18 -1.81 -1.19 2.90
C VAL A 18 -2.78 -0.08 2.56
N PHE A 19 -3.47 -0.23 1.43
CA PHE A 19 -4.44 0.74 0.93
C PHE A 19 -5.82 0.12 0.76
N ILE A 20 -6.85 0.94 0.92
CA ILE A 20 -8.18 0.67 0.39
C ILE A 20 -8.27 1.37 -0.96
N VAL A 21 -8.66 0.62 -1.98
CA VAL A 21 -8.74 1.07 -3.36
C VAL A 21 -10.10 0.73 -3.95
N HIS A 22 -10.42 1.35 -5.08
CA HIS A 22 -11.66 1.06 -5.80
C HIS A 22 -11.73 -0.42 -6.22
N SER A 23 -12.91 -1.01 -6.10
CA SER A 23 -13.15 -2.44 -6.40
C SER A 23 -12.78 -2.82 -7.83
N LEU A 24 -12.91 -1.90 -8.79
CA LEU A 24 -12.54 -2.10 -10.20
C LEU A 24 -11.05 -1.85 -10.51
N ALA A 25 -10.24 -1.36 -9.56
CA ALA A 25 -8.83 -1.06 -9.82
C ALA A 25 -8.02 -2.34 -10.05
N ASN A 26 -7.31 -2.43 -11.17
CA ASN A 26 -6.38 -3.51 -11.44
C ASN A 26 -5.00 -3.23 -10.76
N LYS A 27 -4.12 -4.23 -10.72
CA LYS A 27 -2.81 -4.10 -10.07
C LYS A 27 -1.92 -3.05 -10.74
N TYR A 28 -2.03 -2.86 -12.05
CA TYR A 28 -1.24 -1.89 -12.82
C TYR A 28 -1.64 -0.44 -12.52
N HIS A 29 -2.94 -0.18 -12.38
CA HIS A 29 -3.48 1.12 -11.98
C HIS A 29 -3.01 1.47 -10.57
N ILE A 30 -3.10 0.53 -9.63
CA ILE A 30 -2.65 0.74 -8.25
C ILE A 30 -1.15 1.05 -8.21
N LYS A 31 -0.34 0.26 -8.93
CA LYS A 31 1.12 0.47 -9.00
C LYS A 31 1.47 1.86 -9.55
N SER A 32 0.82 2.25 -10.64
CA SER A 32 1.07 3.54 -11.31
C SER A 32 0.61 4.73 -10.46
N ALA A 33 -0.55 4.61 -9.80
CA ALA A 33 -1.08 5.65 -8.92
C ALA A 33 -0.19 5.86 -7.70
N VAL A 34 0.26 4.78 -7.04
CA VAL A 34 1.15 4.86 -5.87
C VAL A 34 2.48 5.50 -6.26
N LYS A 35 3.06 5.09 -7.40
CA LYS A 35 4.32 5.68 -7.90
C LYS A 35 4.17 7.18 -8.20
N LYS A 36 3.06 7.60 -8.80
CA LYS A 36 2.83 9.00 -9.15
C LYS A 36 2.51 9.89 -7.94
N LEU A 37 1.74 9.39 -6.98
CA LEU A 37 1.28 10.18 -5.83
C LEU A 37 2.37 10.36 -4.76
N TYR A 38 3.20 9.34 -4.58
CA TYR A 38 4.15 9.28 -3.47
C TYR A 38 5.61 9.20 -3.93
N GLU A 39 5.87 9.21 -5.25
CA GLU A 39 7.21 9.18 -5.86
C GLU A 39 8.08 7.99 -5.40
N ILE A 40 7.42 6.85 -5.15
CA ILE A 40 8.04 5.61 -4.67
C ILE A 40 7.98 4.51 -5.72
N ASP A 41 9.01 3.67 -5.74
CA ASP A 41 8.99 2.46 -6.54
C ASP A 41 8.37 1.27 -5.80
N VAL A 42 7.53 0.56 -6.55
CA VAL A 42 6.74 -0.56 -6.05
C VAL A 42 7.30 -1.87 -6.63
N ALA A 43 7.75 -2.76 -5.76
CA ALA A 43 8.19 -4.09 -6.16
C ALA A 43 7.01 -4.95 -6.61
N ARG A 44 5.96 -5.05 -5.77
CA ARG A 44 4.83 -5.96 -6.02
C ARG A 44 3.53 -5.41 -5.43
N VAL A 45 2.42 -5.69 -6.13
CA VAL A 45 1.06 -5.39 -5.64
C VAL A 45 0.25 -6.68 -5.52
N ASN A 46 -0.31 -6.90 -4.34
CA ASN A 46 -1.29 -7.95 -4.07
C ASN A 46 -2.63 -7.29 -3.70
N THR A 47 -3.74 -7.86 -4.13
CA THR A 47 -5.08 -7.29 -3.91
C THR A 47 -6.01 -8.36 -3.37
N LEU A 48 -6.90 -7.98 -2.45
CA LEU A 48 -7.99 -8.82 -1.95
C LEU A 48 -9.32 -8.06 -2.05
N HIS A 49 -10.40 -8.74 -2.40
CA HIS A 49 -11.76 -8.19 -2.30
C HIS A 49 -12.29 -8.49 -0.90
N ARG A 50 -12.53 -7.44 -0.12
CA ARG A 50 -13.09 -7.57 1.23
C ARG A 50 -14.62 -7.80 1.13
N PRO A 51 -15.23 -8.46 2.12
CA PRO A 51 -16.67 -8.70 2.13
C PRO A 51 -17.52 -7.42 2.26
N ASP A 52 -16.92 -6.29 2.62
CA ASP A 52 -17.57 -4.96 2.64
C ASP A 52 -17.65 -4.29 1.26
N GLY A 53 -17.29 -5.01 0.18
CA GLY A 53 -17.33 -4.50 -1.19
C GLY A 53 -16.11 -3.64 -1.58
N LEU A 54 -15.18 -3.41 -0.66
CA LEU A 54 -13.97 -2.64 -0.91
C LEU A 54 -12.81 -3.56 -1.32
N LYS A 55 -11.85 -3.03 -2.10
CA LYS A 55 -10.62 -3.77 -2.43
C LYS A 55 -9.50 -3.31 -1.51
N LYS A 56 -8.84 -4.24 -0.83
CA LYS A 56 -7.61 -3.98 -0.06
C LYS A 56 -6.41 -4.32 -0.94
N ALA A 57 -5.47 -3.39 -1.04
CA ALA A 57 -4.22 -3.57 -1.77
C ALA A 57 -3.05 -3.59 -0.78
N PHE A 58 -2.20 -4.62 -0.88
CA PHE A 58 -0.90 -4.69 -0.24
C PHE A 58 0.15 -4.31 -1.29
N VAL A 59 0.86 -3.23 -1.02
CA VAL A 59 1.82 -2.63 -1.93
C VAL A 59 3.20 -2.74 -1.30
N LYS A 60 3.98 -3.71 -1.79
CA LYS A 60 5.36 -3.91 -1.34
C LYS A 60 6.26 -2.92 -2.06
N LEU A 61 7.01 -2.13 -1.30
CA LEU A 61 7.94 -1.16 -1.86
C LEU A 61 9.21 -1.85 -2.37
N ALA A 62 9.92 -1.15 -3.25
CA ALA A 62 11.29 -1.52 -3.59
C ALA A 62 12.19 -1.45 -2.35
N PRO A 63 13.24 -2.29 -2.25
CA PRO A 63 14.13 -2.32 -1.09
C PRO A 63 14.85 -0.99 -0.84
N ASP A 64 14.93 -0.13 -1.86
CA ASP A 64 15.54 1.21 -1.77
C ASP A 64 14.68 2.22 -1.00
N TYR A 65 13.43 1.88 -0.68
CA TYR A 65 12.49 2.74 0.03
C TYR A 65 12.02 2.07 1.32
N ASP A 66 11.98 2.82 2.42
CA ASP A 66 11.40 2.36 3.68
C ASP A 66 9.91 2.76 3.79
N ALA A 67 9.03 1.77 3.98
CA ALA A 67 7.60 1.99 4.15
C ALA A 67 7.27 2.77 5.41
N LEU A 68 8.10 2.73 6.46
CA LEU A 68 7.89 3.48 7.69
C LEU A 68 8.09 4.97 7.45
N ASP A 69 9.19 5.35 6.79
CA ASP A 69 9.47 6.74 6.40
C ASP A 69 8.41 7.29 5.44
N VAL A 70 7.99 6.46 4.48
CA VAL A 70 6.92 6.84 3.55
C VAL A 70 5.59 6.98 4.29
N ALA A 71 5.28 6.13 5.27
CA ALA A 71 4.07 6.24 6.07
C ALA A 71 4.06 7.52 6.92
N ASN A 72 5.21 7.91 7.50
CA ASN A 72 5.39 9.17 8.20
C ASN A 72 5.17 10.37 7.27
N LYS A 73 5.74 10.32 6.05
CA LYS A 73 5.53 11.37 5.03
C LYS A 73 4.07 11.51 4.60
N ILE A 74 3.31 10.41 4.62
CA ILE A 74 1.87 10.42 4.31
C ILE A 74 1.03 10.87 5.52
N GLY A 75 1.58 10.89 6.74
CA GLY A 75 0.86 11.24 7.97
C GLY A 75 -0.04 10.12 8.48
N ILE A 76 0.38 8.88 8.30
CA ILE A 76 -0.36 7.68 8.74
C ILE A 76 0.02 7.25 10.16
N ILE A 77 1.22 7.63 10.60
CA ILE A 77 1.84 7.32 11.88
C ILE A 77 2.10 8.63 12.62
#